data_AF-A0A847MSV9-F1
#
_entry.id   AF-A0A847MSV9-F1
#
_cell.length_a   1.000
_cell.length_b   1.000
_cell.length_c   1.000
_cell.angle_alpha   90.00
_cell.angle_beta   90.00
_cell.angle_gamma   90.00
#
_symmetry.space_group_name_H-M   'P 1'
#
loop_
_entity.id
_entity.type
_entity.pdbx_description
1 polymer ?
#
loop_
_entity_poly.entity_id
_entity_poly.type
_entity_poly.pdbx_seq_one_letter_code
_entity_poly.pdbx_strand_id
1 'polypeptide(L)'
;MGLSDLAERLTEYRSRLAAGKAEQIHADDVEFVIDKLRARRGKLTDRLDAQECEDERVVLERKLAKVDDLIVQAEWLRDEL
;
A
#
# COMPACT_ATOMS: atom_id res chain seq x y z
N MET A 1 3.57 0.93 11.52
CA MET A 1 3.21 -0.14 10.58
C MET A 1 4.26 -0.26 9.49
N GLY A 2 4.77 -1.47 9.31
CA GLY A 2 5.59 -1.87 8.17
C GLY A 2 4.78 -1.95 6.88
N LEU A 3 5.46 -2.16 5.75
CA LEU A 3 4.79 -2.40 4.47
C LEU A 3 4.00 -3.72 4.49
N SER A 4 4.52 -4.73 5.21
CA SER A 4 3.86 -6.02 5.41
C SER A 4 2.53 -5.86 6.13
N ASP A 5 2.50 -5.14 7.27
CA ASP A 5 1.26 -4.91 8.02
C ASP A 5 0.16 -4.25 7.16
N LEU A 6 0.54 -3.30 6.29
CA LEU A 6 -0.41 -2.63 5.38
C LEU A 6 -0.94 -3.61 4.31
N ALA A 7 -0.07 -4.47 3.77
CA ALA A 7 -0.47 -5.50 2.82
C ALA A 7 -1.38 -6.57 3.44
N GLU A 8 -1.13 -6.95 4.70
CA GLU A 8 -1.96 -7.88 5.45
C GLU A 8 -3.35 -7.29 5.70
N ARG A 9 -3.46 -6.03 6.13
CA ARG A 9 -4.76 -5.35 6.29
C ARG A 9 -5.55 -5.30 4.98
N LEU A 10 -4.91 -4.97 3.86
CA LEU A 10 -5.58 -4.97 2.55
C LEU A 10 -6.06 -6.36 2.14
N THR A 11 -5.26 -7.39 2.43
CA THR A 11 -5.65 -8.79 2.17
C THR A 11 -6.86 -9.18 3.01
N GLU A 12 -6.89 -8.79 4.28
CA GLU A 12 -8.02 -9.03 5.18
C GLU A 12 -9.28 -8.33 4.68
N TYR A 13 -9.19 -7.05 4.29
CA TYR A 13 -10.33 -6.31 3.76
C TYR A 13 -10.85 -6.90 2.45
N ARG A 14 -9.98 -7.28 1.52
CA ARG A 14 -10.39 -7.98 0.29
C ARG A 14 -11.08 -9.31 0.59
N SER A 15 -10.61 -10.06 1.59
CA SER A 15 -11.25 -11.30 2.02
C SER A 15 -12.65 -11.05 2.59
N ARG A 16 -12.83 -10.00 3.38
CA ARG A 16 -14.14 -9.59 3.90
C ARG A 16 -15.09 -9.15 2.78
N LEU A 17 -14.61 -8.36 1.82
CA LEU A 17 -15.38 -7.94 0.64
C LEU A 17 -15.86 -9.16 -0.17
N ALA A 18 -14.94 -10.09 -0.47
CA ALA A 18 -15.27 -11.32 -1.20
C ALA A 18 -16.26 -12.23 -0.46
N ALA A 19 -16.27 -12.16 0.88
CA ALA A 19 -17.24 -12.86 1.72
C ALA A 19 -18.60 -12.13 1.83
N GLY A 20 -18.80 -11.02 1.10
CA GLY A 20 -20.01 -10.19 1.17
C GLY A 20 -20.12 -9.36 2.45
N LYS A 21 -19.03 -9.21 3.21
CA LYS A 21 -18.99 -8.48 4.49
C LYS A 21 -18.43 -7.07 4.33
N ALA A 22 -18.78 -6.40 3.22
CA ALA A 22 -18.35 -5.03 2.94
C ALA A 22 -18.72 -4.07 4.08
N GLU A 23 -19.89 -4.26 4.69
CA GLU A 23 -20.38 -3.49 5.86
C GLU A 23 -19.45 -3.54 7.09
N GLN A 24 -18.51 -4.49 7.15
CA GLN A 24 -17.52 -4.64 8.23
C GLN A 24 -16.17 -3.99 7.88
N ILE A 25 -16.09 -3.27 6.76
CA ILE A 25 -14.92 -2.55 6.32
C ILE A 25 -15.26 -1.06 6.38
N HIS A 26 -14.63 -0.33 7.29
CA HIS A 26 -14.80 1.10 7.37
C HIS A 26 -14.01 1.76 6.23
N ALA A 27 -14.66 2.60 5.42
CA ALA A 27 -13.97 3.35 4.36
C ALA A 27 -12.80 4.18 4.93
N ASP A 28 -12.98 4.79 6.11
CA ASP A 28 -11.93 5.53 6.83
C ASP A 28 -10.67 4.68 7.11
N ASP A 29 -10.83 3.39 7.39
CA ASP A 29 -9.70 2.47 7.59
C ASP A 29 -8.93 2.24 6.29
N VAL A 30 -9.63 2.14 5.16
CA VAL A 30 -9.01 1.97 3.83
C VAL A 30 -8.30 3.27 3.41
N GLU A 31 -8.93 4.42 3.61
CA GLU A 31 -8.30 5.73 3.37
C GLU A 31 -7.04 5.92 4.21
N PHE A 32 -7.08 5.55 5.50
CA PHE A 32 -5.90 5.58 6.36
C PHE A 32 -4.76 4.69 5.81
N VAL A 33 -5.07 3.51 5.28
CA VAL A 33 -4.07 2.64 4.66
C VAL A 33 -3.50 3.28 3.38
N ILE A 34 -4.33 3.88 2.53
CA ILE A 34 -3.91 4.60 1.33
C ILE A 34 -2.93 5.73 1.69
N ASP A 35 -3.26 6.55 2.69
CA ASP A 35 -2.40 7.65 3.14
C ASP A 35 -1.04 7.16 3.64
N LYS A 36 -1.01 6.05 4.39
CA LYS A 36 0.24 5.45 4.85
C LYS A 36 1.08 4.91 3.70
N LEU A 37 0.46 4.31 2.69
CA LEU A 37 1.16 3.83 1.50
C LEU A 37 1.73 4.98 0.68
N ARG A 38 0.95 6.05 0.44
CA ARG A 38 1.40 7.26 -0.25
C ARG A 38 2.55 7.96 0.48
N ALA A 39 2.45 8.11 1.79
CA ALA A 39 3.54 8.67 2.61
C ALA A 39 4.82 7.81 2.52
N ARG A 40 4.67 6.48 2.42
CA ARG A 40 5.81 5.58 2.27
C ARG A 40 6.41 5.59 0.86
N ARG A 41 5.57 5.73 -0.16
CA ARG A 41 5.99 5.95 -1.56
C ARG A 41 6.85 7.20 -1.67
N GLY A 42 6.40 8.32 -1.10
CA GLY A 42 7.18 9.57 -1.05
C GLY A 42 8.56 9.36 -0.44
N LYS A 43 8.64 8.77 0.76
CA LYS A 43 9.92 8.48 1.43
C LYS A 43 10.84 7.55 0.64
N LEU A 44 10.29 6.57 -0.08
CA LEU A 44 11.09 5.68 -0.92
C LEU A 44 11.58 6.38 -2.18
N THR A 45 10.78 7.29 -2.75
CA THR A 45 11.15 8.12 -3.89
C THR A 45 12.28 9.07 -3.50
N ASP A 46 12.12 9.82 -2.40
CA ASP A 46 13.16 10.72 -1.88
C ASP A 46 14.47 9.97 -1.64
N ARG A 47 14.39 8.75 -1.09
CA ARG A 47 15.56 7.91 -0.86
C ARG A 47 16.17 7.38 -2.15
N LEU A 48 15.36 7.07 -3.17
CA LEU A 48 15.84 6.62 -4.46
C LEU A 48 16.55 7.75 -5.21
N ASP A 49 16.03 8.97 -5.13
CA ASP A 49 16.64 10.16 -5.74
C ASP A 49 18.00 10.48 -5.09
N ALA A 50 18.11 10.29 -3.77
CA ALA A 50 19.37 10.47 -3.03
C ALA A 50 20.34 9.27 -3.11
N GLN A 51 19.97 8.16 -3.75
CA GLN A 51 20.78 6.95 -3.77
C GLN A 51 21.73 6.89 -4.98
N GLU A 52 23.02 6.79 -4.72
CA GLU A 52 24.08 6.72 -5.73
C GLU A 52 24.48 5.27 -6.06
N CYS A 53 24.26 4.32 -5.13
CA CYS A 53 24.59 2.91 -5.34
C CYS A 53 23.51 2.19 -6.17
N GLU A 54 23.86 1.72 -7.36
CA GLU A 54 22.94 1.06 -8.29
C GLU A 54 22.25 -0.17 -7.68
N ASP A 55 22.98 -1.03 -6.96
CA ASP A 55 22.40 -2.20 -6.29
C ASP A 55 21.33 -1.80 -5.26
N GLU A 56 21.56 -0.73 -4.51
CA GLU A 56 20.60 -0.22 -3.55
C GLU A 56 19.41 0.47 -4.23
N ARG A 57 19.62 1.12 -5.39
CA ARG A 57 18.54 1.68 -6.22
C ARG A 57 17.59 0.57 -6.68
N VAL A 58 18.11 -0.54 -7.19
CA VAL A 58 17.28 -1.68 -7.63
C VAL A 58 16.42 -2.22 -6.49
N VAL A 59 16.96 -2.29 -5.27
CA VAL A 59 16.19 -2.71 -4.09
C VAL A 59 15.09 -1.70 -3.73
N LEU A 60 15.38 -0.41 -3.85
CA LEU A 60 14.40 0.66 -3.59
C LEU A 60 13.30 0.70 -4.65
N GLU A 61 13.64 0.54 -5.93
CA GLU A 61 12.68 0.45 -7.03
C GLU A 61 11.73 -0.74 -6.85
N ARG A 62 12.25 -1.92 -6.47
CA ARG A 62 11.40 -3.09 -6.16
C ARG A 62 10.45 -2.81 -4.98
N LYS A 63 10.91 -2.10 -3.96
CA LYS A 63 10.06 -1.69 -2.83
C LYS A 63 9.00 -0.68 -3.27
N LEU A 64 9.36 0.26 -4.13
CA LEU A 64 8.46 1.28 -4.65
C LEU A 64 7.37 0.64 -5.53
N ALA A 65 7.74 -0.26 -6.44
CA ALA A 65 6.80 -1.04 -7.24
C ALA A 65 5.79 -1.79 -6.34
N LYS A 66 6.27 -2.45 -5.28
CA LYS A 66 5.38 -3.12 -4.32
C LYS A 66 4.43 -2.16 -3.61
N VAL A 67 4.89 -0.95 -3.28
CA VAL A 67 4.03 0.06 -2.64
C VAL A 67 2.98 0.56 -3.62
N ASP A 68 3.36 0.80 -4.88
CA ASP A 68 2.46 1.25 -5.94
C ASP A 68 1.37 0.21 -6.21
N ASP A 69 1.72 -1.08 -6.28
CA ASP A 69 0.75 -2.18 -6.40
C ASP A 69 -0.24 -2.21 -5.23
N LEU A 70 0.22 -1.93 -4.01
CA LEU A 70 -0.64 -1.89 -2.82
C LEU A 70 -1.54 -0.67 -2.82
N ILE A 71 -1.08 0.48 -3.34
CA ILE A 71 -1.91 1.69 -3.49
C ILE A 71 -3.05 1.39 -4.46
N VAL A 72 -2.75 0.82 -5.63
CA VAL A 72 -3.76 0.45 -6.62
C VAL A 72 -4.80 -0.50 -6.01
N GLN A 73 -4.36 -1.50 -5.25
CA GLN A 73 -5.28 -2.42 -4.57
C GLN A 73 -6.13 -1.73 -3.50
N ALA A 74 -5.56 -0.80 -2.75
CA ALA A 74 -6.26 -0.06 -1.71
C ALA A 74 -7.29 0.93 -2.30
N GLU A 75 -6.93 1.63 -3.37
CA GLU A 75 -7.83 2.53 -4.10
C GLU A 75 -8.98 1.76 -4.74
N TRP A 76 -8.69 0.62 -5.39
CA TRP A 76 -9.74 -0.26 -5.91
C TRP A 76 -10.68 -0.73 -4.80
N LEU A 77 -10.13 -1.19 -3.66
CA LEU A 77 -10.93 -1.62 -2.53
C LEU A 77 -11.83 -0.48 -2.02
N ARG A 78 -11.33 0.75 -1.93
CA ARG A 78 -12.14 1.91 -1.52
C ARG A 78 -13.31 2.16 -2.47
N ASP A 79 -13.10 1.97 -3.77
CA ASP A 79 -14.15 2.20 -4.78
C ASP A 79 -15.21 1.07 -4.82
N GLU A 80 -14.91 -0.10 -4.24
CA GLU A 80 -15.84 -1.25 -4.12
C GLU A 80 -16.67 -1.26 -2.83
N LEU A 81 -16.36 -0.39 -1.86
CA LEU A 81 -17.09 -0.25 -0.59
C LEU A 81 -18.28 0.71 -0.73
#